data_AF-D7B9B7-F1
#
_entry.id   AF-D7B9B7-F1
#
_cell.length_a   1.000
_cell.length_b   1.000
_cell.length_c   1.000
_cell.angle_alpha   90.00
_cell.angle_beta   90.00
_cell.angle_gamma   90.00
#
_symmetry.space_group_name_H-M   'P 1'
#
loop_
_entity.id
_entity.type
_entity.pdbx_description
1 polymer ?
#
loop_
_entity_poly.entity_id
_entity_poly.type
_entity_poly.pdbx_seq_one_letter_code
_entity_poly.pdbx_strand_id
1 'polypeptide(L)'
;MTTDWSQERILVFAPHPDDETLGCGGLMSKAKAAGAEVFVQFLTVGDTADMSPKGFSTAEERYAEIKKVADHFRWDDWHMALPGDQYHLRLDSVARVDLAQLIERESPLSIERLRPTVVLGPHHSSYNQDHRAVAEAVHTALRPSNTALRHHPSLALAYEEAADHWRSEPLCPPNLIVELDEVQVVDKLHGMQLYGSQSHQHPHTRSEPTLRSLAVLRGMQAGVALGEGFHVLRCLA
;
A
#
# COMPACT_ATOMS: atom_id res chain seq x y z
N MET A 1 -19.57 12.80 5.97
CA MET A 1 -20.05 11.54 5.38
C MET A 1 -18.98 10.52 5.63
N THR A 2 -19.31 9.37 6.24
CA THR A 2 -18.41 8.23 6.33
C THR A 2 -18.45 7.50 4.98
N THR A 3 -17.29 7.26 4.35
CA THR A 3 -17.21 6.49 3.11
C THR A 3 -17.77 5.09 3.36
N ASP A 4 -18.73 4.65 2.55
CA ASP A 4 -19.22 3.28 2.57
C ASP A 4 -18.27 2.43 1.71
N TRP A 5 -17.53 1.54 2.37
CA TRP A 5 -16.55 0.67 1.70
C TRP A 5 -17.19 -0.61 1.13
N SER A 6 -18.44 -0.93 1.48
CA SER A 6 -19.03 -2.26 1.22
C SER A 6 -19.16 -2.63 -0.25
N GLN A 7 -19.24 -1.65 -1.14
CA GLN A 7 -19.36 -1.85 -2.59
C GLN A 7 -18.07 -1.49 -3.34
N GLU A 8 -16.97 -1.26 -2.60
CA GLU A 8 -15.72 -0.84 -3.19
C GLU A 8 -14.89 -2.05 -3.65
N ARG A 9 -14.23 -1.86 -4.79
CA ARG A 9 -13.16 -2.71 -5.29
C ARG A 9 -11.85 -1.95 -5.12
N ILE A 10 -11.10 -2.33 -4.10
CA ILE A 10 -9.87 -1.65 -3.69
C ILE A 10 -8.67 -2.35 -4.33
N LEU A 11 -7.83 -1.60 -5.01
CA LEU A 11 -6.53 -2.05 -5.50
C LEU A 11 -5.40 -1.26 -4.83
N VAL A 12 -4.53 -1.95 -4.10
CA VAL A 12 -3.33 -1.38 -3.48
C VAL A 12 -2.10 -1.75 -4.31
N PHE A 13 -1.35 -0.75 -4.76
CA PHE A 13 -0.04 -0.92 -5.38
C PHE A 13 1.03 -0.81 -4.30
N ALA A 14 1.73 -1.91 -4.03
CA ALA A 14 2.78 -2.00 -3.04
C ALA A 14 4.14 -2.22 -3.73
N PRO A 15 5.09 -1.28 -3.65
CA PRO A 15 6.43 -1.47 -4.20
C PRO A 15 7.06 -2.80 -3.76
N HIS A 16 7.01 -3.08 -2.46
CA HIS A 16 7.56 -4.27 -1.81
C HIS A 16 6.49 -4.98 -0.96
N PRO A 17 6.70 -6.27 -0.63
CA PRO A 17 5.80 -6.98 0.29
C PRO A 17 5.87 -6.43 1.71
N ASP A 18 4.78 -5.93 2.28
CA ASP A 18 4.63 -5.25 3.58
C ASP A 18 4.15 -3.80 3.46
N ASP A 19 4.48 -3.09 2.39
CA ASP A 19 4.06 -1.69 2.17
C ASP A 19 2.52 -1.54 2.19
N GLU A 20 1.78 -2.53 1.64
CA GLU A 20 0.32 -2.54 1.66
C GLU A 20 -0.24 -2.61 3.08
N THR A 21 0.43 -3.38 3.95
CA THR A 21 0.02 -3.56 5.34
C THR A 21 0.46 -2.36 6.17
N LEU A 22 1.66 -1.84 5.94
CA LEU A 22 2.20 -0.66 6.61
C LEU A 22 1.35 0.58 6.33
N GLY A 23 0.99 0.82 5.07
CA GLY A 23 0.22 1.98 4.65
C GLY A 23 -1.30 1.82 4.81
N CYS A 24 -1.83 0.62 4.54
CA CYS A 24 -3.27 0.42 4.33
C CYS A 24 -3.90 -0.72 5.16
N GLY A 25 -3.17 -1.36 6.07
CA GLY A 25 -3.65 -2.56 6.78
C GLY A 25 -4.97 -2.36 7.54
N GLY A 26 -5.14 -1.19 8.17
CA GLY A 26 -6.38 -0.86 8.89
C GLY A 26 -7.56 -0.64 7.94
N LEU A 27 -7.35 0.12 6.87
CA LEU A 27 -8.34 0.33 5.81
C LEU A 27 -8.75 -0.99 5.16
N MET A 28 -7.79 -1.88 4.83
CA MET A 28 -8.10 -3.18 4.24
C MET A 28 -8.94 -4.05 5.20
N SER A 29 -8.56 -4.14 6.48
CA SER A 29 -9.37 -4.85 7.49
C SER A 29 -10.79 -4.25 7.58
N LYS A 30 -10.90 -2.92 7.66
CA LYS A 30 -12.19 -2.21 7.71
C LYS A 30 -13.06 -2.46 6.48
N ALA A 31 -12.46 -2.40 5.28
CA ALA A 31 -13.16 -2.60 4.02
C ALA A 31 -13.63 -4.06 3.86
N LYS A 32 -12.78 -5.03 4.17
CA LYS A 32 -13.15 -6.45 4.14
C LYS A 32 -14.27 -6.77 5.13
N ALA A 33 -14.24 -6.18 6.33
CA ALA A 33 -15.32 -6.32 7.30
C ALA A 33 -16.65 -5.72 6.80
N ALA A 34 -16.59 -4.68 5.96
CA ALA A 34 -17.75 -4.08 5.32
C ALA A 34 -18.26 -4.85 4.08
N GLY A 35 -17.51 -5.82 3.56
CA GLY A 35 -17.87 -6.62 2.38
C GLY A 35 -17.19 -6.19 1.07
N ALA A 36 -16.22 -5.28 1.13
CA ALA A 36 -15.43 -4.84 -0.02
C ALA A 36 -14.62 -5.98 -0.64
N GLU A 37 -14.24 -5.80 -1.91
CA GLU A 37 -13.18 -6.59 -2.54
C GLU A 37 -11.84 -5.86 -2.40
N VAL A 38 -10.79 -6.57 -2.00
CA VAL A 38 -9.43 -6.02 -1.81
C VAL A 38 -8.42 -6.83 -2.60
N PHE A 39 -7.65 -6.12 -3.41
CA PHE A 39 -6.63 -6.66 -4.30
C PHE A 39 -5.29 -5.98 -4.03
N VAL A 40 -4.20 -6.75 -4.09
CA VAL A 40 -2.85 -6.20 -3.88
C VAL A 40 -1.95 -6.52 -5.08
N GLN A 41 -1.43 -5.47 -5.71
CA GLN A 41 -0.39 -5.57 -6.72
C GLN A 41 0.97 -5.25 -6.08
N PHE A 42 1.77 -6.28 -5.85
CA PHE A 42 3.17 -6.12 -5.51
C PHE A 42 3.99 -5.86 -6.76
N LEU A 43 4.90 -4.87 -6.72
CA LEU A 43 5.71 -4.55 -7.88
C LEU A 43 6.92 -5.45 -7.97
N THR A 44 7.69 -5.61 -6.89
CA THR A 44 8.90 -6.43 -6.91
C THR A 44 9.12 -7.21 -5.62
N VAL A 45 9.85 -8.32 -5.75
CA VAL A 45 10.41 -9.08 -4.64
C VAL A 45 11.72 -9.73 -5.09
N GLY A 46 12.70 -9.76 -4.20
CA GLY A 46 13.99 -10.39 -4.44
C GLY A 46 14.65 -10.77 -3.12
N ASP A 47 15.85 -11.34 -3.23
CA ASP A 47 16.67 -11.65 -2.08
C ASP A 47 17.21 -10.34 -1.48
N THR A 48 17.11 -10.20 -0.16
CA THR A 48 17.45 -8.95 0.54
C THR A 48 18.36 -9.25 1.71
N ALA A 49 19.54 -8.63 1.72
CA ALA A 49 20.26 -8.43 2.97
C ALA A 49 19.54 -7.32 3.74
N ASP A 50 18.86 -7.69 4.81
CA ASP A 50 18.09 -6.77 5.63
C ASP A 50 18.71 -6.63 7.02
N MET A 51 18.24 -5.63 7.77
CA MET A 51 18.66 -5.39 9.15
C MET A 51 17.76 -6.17 10.14
N SER A 52 17.30 -7.36 9.75
CA SER A 52 16.57 -8.26 10.65
C SER A 52 17.55 -9.07 11.53
N PRO A 53 17.09 -9.74 12.60
CA PRO A 53 17.93 -10.66 13.37
C PRO A 53 18.52 -11.79 12.52
N LYS A 54 17.85 -12.16 11.41
CA LYS A 54 18.31 -13.16 10.45
C LYS A 54 19.32 -12.56 9.46
N GLY A 55 19.27 -11.24 9.24
CA GLY A 55 20.16 -10.48 8.37
C GLY A 55 19.92 -10.69 6.88
N PHE A 56 18.95 -11.53 6.52
CA PHE A 56 18.68 -11.93 5.15
C PHE A 56 17.30 -12.57 5.02
N SER A 57 16.58 -12.19 3.95
CA SER A 57 15.34 -12.80 3.52
C SER A 57 15.40 -13.16 2.04
N THR A 58 14.86 -14.33 1.69
CA THR A 58 14.80 -14.77 0.28
C THR A 58 13.48 -14.37 -0.36
N ALA A 59 13.45 -14.26 -1.69
CA ALA A 59 12.22 -14.05 -2.42
C ALA A 59 11.16 -15.13 -2.11
N GLU A 60 11.57 -16.40 -1.98
CA GLU A 60 10.67 -17.51 -1.62
C GLU A 60 10.04 -17.35 -0.24
N GLU A 61 10.85 -16.96 0.77
CA GLU A 61 10.36 -16.68 2.12
C GLU A 61 9.33 -15.54 2.10
N ARG A 62 9.66 -14.45 1.39
CA ARG A 62 8.78 -13.28 1.25
C ARG A 62 7.47 -13.63 0.54
N TYR A 63 7.50 -14.48 -0.49
CA TYR A 63 6.29 -15.01 -1.13
C TYR A 63 5.44 -15.86 -0.18
N ALA A 64 6.07 -16.66 0.69
CA ALA A 64 5.35 -17.45 1.68
C ALA A 64 4.70 -16.55 2.76
N GLU A 65 5.34 -15.44 3.12
CA GLU A 65 4.76 -14.42 4.00
C GLU A 65 3.54 -13.74 3.36
N ILE A 66 3.65 -13.31 2.10
CA ILE A 66 2.52 -12.72 1.35
C ILE A 66 1.29 -13.63 1.41
N LYS A 67 1.45 -14.93 1.20
CA LYS A 67 0.34 -15.89 1.27
C LYS A 67 -0.34 -15.88 2.64
N LYS A 68 0.44 -15.90 3.73
CA LYS A 68 -0.11 -15.84 5.10
C LYS A 68 -0.86 -14.54 5.35
N VAL A 69 -0.31 -13.42 4.88
CA VAL A 69 -0.91 -12.10 5.03
C VAL A 69 -2.19 -11.97 4.21
N ALA A 70 -2.17 -12.46 2.98
CA ALA A 70 -3.34 -12.52 2.11
C ALA A 70 -4.47 -13.36 2.73
N ASP A 71 -4.14 -14.52 3.33
CA ASP A 71 -5.10 -15.37 4.04
C ASP A 71 -5.66 -14.67 5.29
N HIS A 72 -4.81 -13.96 6.04
CA HIS A 72 -5.21 -13.21 7.24
C HIS A 72 -6.21 -12.11 6.92
N PHE A 73 -5.88 -11.25 5.95
CA PHE A 73 -6.78 -10.16 5.53
C PHE A 73 -7.91 -10.64 4.61
N ARG A 74 -7.85 -11.87 4.10
CA ARG A 74 -8.81 -12.46 3.14
C ARG A 74 -8.91 -11.62 1.86
N TRP A 75 -7.76 -11.22 1.31
CA TRP A 75 -7.72 -10.54 0.02
C TRP A 75 -8.35 -11.40 -1.07
N ASP A 76 -8.99 -10.76 -2.04
CA ASP A 76 -9.70 -11.44 -3.12
C ASP A 76 -8.73 -11.95 -4.20
N ASP A 77 -7.63 -11.22 -4.43
CA ASP A 77 -6.48 -11.72 -5.18
C ASP A 77 -5.22 -10.87 -4.90
N TRP A 78 -4.05 -11.37 -5.24
CA TRP A 78 -2.80 -10.62 -5.24
C TRP A 78 -1.86 -11.09 -6.35
N HIS A 79 -1.02 -10.18 -6.83
CA HIS A 79 -0.09 -10.49 -7.92
C HIS A 79 1.29 -9.88 -7.67
N MET A 80 2.33 -10.60 -8.09
CA MET A 80 3.71 -10.09 -8.14
C MET A 80 4.09 -9.81 -9.59
N ALA A 81 4.33 -8.54 -9.90
CA ALA A 81 4.56 -8.08 -11.27
C ALA A 81 5.97 -8.40 -11.80
N LEU A 82 7.00 -8.02 -11.05
CA LEU A 82 8.39 -8.03 -11.49
C LEU A 82 9.26 -8.75 -10.45
N PRO A 83 9.14 -10.08 -10.29
CA PRO A 83 9.97 -10.82 -9.36
C PRO A 83 11.44 -10.87 -9.82
N GLY A 84 12.35 -10.96 -8.86
CA GLY A 84 13.78 -11.19 -9.05
C GLY A 84 14.65 -9.95 -8.80
N ASP A 85 15.90 -10.21 -8.44
CA ASP A 85 16.90 -9.20 -8.02
C ASP A 85 17.25 -8.16 -9.08
N GLN A 86 16.87 -8.40 -10.34
CA GLN A 86 17.03 -7.41 -11.40
C GLN A 86 16.12 -6.19 -11.21
N TYR A 87 14.97 -6.36 -10.54
CA TYR A 87 13.99 -5.30 -10.26
C TYR A 87 13.94 -4.91 -8.79
N HIS A 88 14.24 -5.85 -7.90
CA HIS A 88 14.15 -5.63 -6.46
C HIS A 88 15.11 -4.53 -5.98
N LEU A 89 14.55 -3.52 -5.31
CA LEU A 89 15.25 -2.30 -4.87
C LEU A 89 15.81 -1.44 -6.02
N ARG A 90 15.30 -1.62 -7.23
CA ARG A 90 15.81 -1.02 -8.47
C ARG A 90 14.70 -0.58 -9.44
N LEU A 91 13.47 -0.37 -8.95
CA LEU A 91 12.35 0.05 -9.78
C LEU A 91 12.56 1.46 -10.38
N ASP A 92 13.40 2.30 -9.77
CA ASP A 92 13.84 3.58 -10.33
C ASP A 92 14.67 3.45 -11.62
N SER A 93 15.23 2.27 -11.88
CA SER A 93 15.95 1.95 -13.12
C SER A 93 15.04 1.40 -14.23
N VAL A 94 13.80 1.05 -13.91
CA VAL A 94 12.80 0.63 -14.90
C VAL A 94 12.20 1.88 -15.53
N ALA A 95 12.04 1.89 -16.86
CA ALA A 95 11.47 3.05 -17.52
C ALA A 95 10.03 3.26 -17.03
N ARG A 96 9.71 4.50 -16.63
CA ARG A 96 8.39 4.83 -16.08
C ARG A 96 7.23 4.45 -17.01
N VAL A 97 7.46 4.47 -18.33
CA VAL A 97 6.45 4.05 -19.32
C VAL A 97 6.09 2.57 -19.16
N ASP A 98 7.07 1.71 -18.86
CA ASP A 98 6.86 0.27 -18.69
C ASP A 98 6.11 0.00 -17.38
N LEU A 99 6.50 0.65 -16.29
CA LEU A 99 5.77 0.58 -15.01
C LEU A 99 4.32 1.07 -15.18
N ALA A 100 4.11 2.18 -15.88
CA ALA A 100 2.78 2.72 -16.12
C ALA A 100 1.93 1.79 -17.01
N GLN A 101 2.52 1.13 -18.03
CA GLN A 101 1.83 0.15 -18.86
C GLN A 101 1.44 -1.09 -18.05
N LEU A 102 2.34 -1.56 -17.18
CA LEU A 102 2.09 -2.67 -16.27
C LEU A 102 0.89 -2.41 -15.37
N ILE A 103 0.87 -1.24 -14.72
CA ILE A 103 -0.21 -0.79 -13.84
C ILE A 103 -1.51 -0.54 -14.62
N GLU A 104 -1.43 0.07 -15.80
CA GLU A 104 -2.62 0.45 -16.58
C GLU A 104 -3.28 -0.79 -17.23
N ARG A 105 -2.51 -1.74 -17.78
CA ARG A 105 -3.05 -2.76 -18.72
C ARG A 105 -2.47 -4.18 -18.66
N GLU A 106 -1.17 -4.30 -18.39
CA GLU A 106 -0.47 -5.59 -18.62
C GLU A 106 -0.63 -6.56 -17.45
N SER A 107 -0.58 -6.05 -16.22
CA SER A 107 -0.80 -6.88 -15.04
C SER A 107 -2.19 -7.54 -15.08
N PRO A 108 -2.34 -8.79 -14.60
CA PRO A 108 -3.64 -9.40 -14.31
C PRO A 108 -4.54 -8.53 -13.42
N LEU A 109 -3.96 -7.79 -12.48
CA LEU A 109 -4.64 -6.86 -11.57
C LEU A 109 -4.59 -5.40 -12.04
N SER A 110 -4.22 -5.17 -13.30
CA SER A 110 -4.16 -3.82 -13.88
C SER A 110 -5.50 -3.08 -13.80
N ILE A 111 -5.43 -1.75 -13.80
CA ILE A 111 -6.62 -0.87 -13.70
C ILE A 111 -7.64 -1.19 -14.81
N GLU A 112 -7.19 -1.46 -16.03
CA GLU A 112 -8.08 -1.77 -17.15
C GLU A 112 -8.85 -3.09 -16.96
N ARG A 113 -8.18 -4.13 -16.43
CA ARG A 113 -8.75 -5.47 -16.27
C ARG A 113 -9.60 -5.58 -15.00
N LEU A 114 -9.03 -5.16 -13.88
CA LEU A 114 -9.67 -5.27 -12.58
C LEU A 114 -10.79 -4.25 -12.40
N ARG A 115 -10.68 -3.08 -13.06
CA ARG A 115 -11.62 -1.95 -12.93
C ARG A 115 -11.91 -1.56 -11.46
N PRO A 116 -10.88 -1.25 -10.66
CA PRO A 116 -11.05 -0.89 -9.25
C PRO A 116 -11.75 0.46 -9.09
N THR A 117 -12.62 0.58 -8.10
CA THR A 117 -13.27 1.85 -7.74
C THR A 117 -12.36 2.72 -6.88
N VAL A 118 -11.47 2.10 -6.09
CA VAL A 118 -10.46 2.77 -5.27
C VAL A 118 -9.07 2.25 -5.63
N VAL A 119 -8.14 3.16 -5.88
CA VAL A 119 -6.72 2.84 -6.06
C VAL A 119 -5.89 3.53 -4.98
N LEU A 120 -4.98 2.77 -4.37
CA LEU A 120 -3.98 3.27 -3.44
C LEU A 120 -2.57 2.96 -3.98
N GLY A 121 -1.65 3.92 -3.86
CA GLY A 121 -0.23 3.71 -4.12
C GLY A 121 0.62 4.47 -3.11
N PRO A 122 1.95 4.31 -3.13
CA PRO A 122 2.83 5.05 -2.22
C PRO A 122 2.77 6.55 -2.52
N HIS A 123 3.04 7.36 -1.50
CA HIS A 123 3.20 8.80 -1.68
C HIS A 123 4.56 9.13 -2.34
N HIS A 124 4.56 10.06 -3.30
CA HIS A 124 5.74 10.45 -4.08
C HIS A 124 6.90 11.07 -3.27
N SER A 125 6.63 11.46 -2.02
CA SER A 125 7.64 12.04 -1.12
C SER A 125 8.43 11.00 -0.32
N SER A 126 8.18 9.71 -0.54
CA SER A 126 8.94 8.65 0.12
C SER A 126 10.44 8.83 -0.13
N TYR A 127 11.25 8.53 0.89
CA TYR A 127 12.71 8.52 0.73
C TYR A 127 13.18 7.33 -0.14
N ASN A 128 12.36 6.27 -0.22
CA ASN A 128 12.65 5.07 -0.97
C ASN A 128 12.44 5.33 -2.48
N GLN A 129 13.46 5.07 -3.29
CA GLN A 129 13.44 5.30 -4.73
C GLN A 129 12.40 4.44 -5.45
N ASP A 130 12.16 3.21 -4.99
CA ASP A 130 11.16 2.32 -5.57
C ASP A 130 9.75 2.86 -5.31
N HIS A 131 9.49 3.37 -4.10
CA HIS A 131 8.21 3.98 -3.76
C HIS A 131 7.95 5.20 -4.65
N ARG A 132 8.96 6.04 -4.90
CA ARG A 132 8.85 7.18 -5.83
C ARG A 132 8.57 6.73 -7.26
N ALA A 133 9.29 5.74 -7.77
CA ALA A 133 9.09 5.20 -9.11
C ALA A 133 7.65 4.67 -9.30
N VAL A 134 7.15 3.91 -8.33
CA VAL A 134 5.78 3.39 -8.33
C VAL A 134 4.75 4.51 -8.18
N ALA A 135 4.96 5.47 -7.28
CA ALA A 135 4.06 6.61 -7.09
C ALA A 135 3.87 7.40 -8.39
N GLU A 136 4.97 7.69 -9.10
CA GLU A 136 4.93 8.39 -10.38
C GLU A 136 4.24 7.57 -11.49
N ALA A 137 4.49 6.26 -11.52
CA ALA A 137 3.86 5.35 -12.48
C ALA A 137 2.35 5.22 -12.24
N VAL A 138 1.93 5.05 -10.98
CA VAL A 138 0.51 5.05 -10.57
C VAL A 138 -0.15 6.38 -10.95
N HIS A 139 0.47 7.52 -10.64
CA HIS A 139 -0.03 8.83 -11.01
C HIS A 139 -0.21 8.97 -12.53
N THR A 140 0.77 8.50 -13.31
CA THR A 140 0.74 8.52 -14.78
C THR A 140 -0.37 7.61 -15.33
N ALA A 141 -0.52 6.39 -14.78
CA ALA A 141 -1.56 5.46 -15.18
C ALA A 141 -2.96 6.03 -14.87
N LEU A 142 -3.11 6.75 -13.75
CA LEU A 142 -4.36 7.37 -13.32
C LEU A 142 -4.68 8.71 -13.98
N ARG A 143 -3.85 9.23 -14.89
CA ARG A 143 -4.06 10.55 -15.56
C ARG A 143 -5.52 10.79 -16.02
N PRO A 144 -6.07 12.00 -15.94
CA PRO A 144 -7.41 12.27 -16.44
C PRO A 144 -7.55 11.92 -17.94
N SER A 145 -8.69 11.36 -18.32
CA SER A 145 -9.07 11.15 -19.72
C SER A 145 -10.59 10.95 -19.84
N ASN A 146 -11.09 10.77 -21.06
CA ASN A 146 -12.51 10.50 -21.28
C ASN A 146 -12.89 9.12 -20.69
N THR A 147 -13.80 9.12 -19.71
CA THR A 147 -14.30 7.92 -19.02
C THR A 147 -15.09 6.98 -19.96
N ALA A 148 -15.51 7.48 -21.13
CA ALA A 148 -16.08 6.63 -22.18
C ALA A 148 -15.03 5.77 -22.91
N LEU A 149 -13.74 6.12 -22.81
CA LEU A 149 -12.64 5.43 -23.52
C LEU A 149 -11.82 4.51 -22.62
N ARG A 150 -11.77 4.78 -21.32
CA ARG A 150 -11.09 3.92 -20.34
C ARG A 150 -11.74 4.04 -18.98
N HIS A 151 -11.53 3.02 -18.15
CA HIS A 151 -11.99 3.02 -16.77
C HIS A 151 -11.18 3.99 -15.89
N HIS A 152 -11.86 4.66 -14.96
CA HIS A 152 -11.24 5.50 -13.93
C HIS A 152 -11.81 5.12 -12.55
N PRO A 153 -10.94 4.86 -11.56
CA PRO A 153 -11.35 4.79 -10.17
C PRO A 153 -11.98 6.12 -9.73
N SER A 154 -13.05 6.06 -8.95
CA SER A 154 -13.70 7.23 -8.33
C SER A 154 -12.80 7.84 -7.27
N LEU A 155 -11.99 7.03 -6.59
CA LEU A 155 -11.06 7.48 -5.56
C LEU A 155 -9.63 7.01 -5.85
N ALA A 156 -8.69 7.96 -5.85
CA ALA A 156 -7.26 7.69 -5.95
C ALA A 156 -6.55 8.30 -4.75
N LEU A 157 -5.86 7.45 -3.99
CA LEU A 157 -5.18 7.80 -2.75
C LEU A 157 -3.69 7.49 -2.86
N ALA A 158 -2.90 8.26 -2.12
CA ALA A 158 -1.55 7.90 -1.76
C ALA A 158 -1.47 7.59 -0.27
N TYR A 159 -0.89 6.45 0.09
CA TYR A 159 -0.62 6.08 1.47
C TYR A 159 0.78 6.54 1.90
N GLU A 160 0.97 6.65 3.21
CA GLU A 160 2.25 6.93 3.83
C GLU A 160 2.69 5.77 4.72
N GLU A 161 3.99 5.71 4.99
CA GLU A 161 4.56 4.86 6.01
C GLU A 161 5.29 5.68 7.07
N ALA A 162 5.49 5.11 8.26
CA ALA A 162 6.20 5.80 9.34
C ALA A 162 7.62 6.26 8.91
N ALA A 163 8.27 5.51 8.01
CA ALA A 163 9.59 5.84 7.49
C ALA A 163 9.58 7.05 6.52
N ASP A 164 8.46 7.34 5.84
CA ASP A 164 8.31 8.50 4.94
C ASP A 164 8.30 9.85 5.68
N HIS A 165 8.32 9.82 7.02
CA HIS A 165 8.58 11.00 7.82
C HIS A 165 10.04 11.45 7.78
N TRP A 166 10.96 10.56 7.38
CA TRP A 166 12.34 10.90 7.03
C TRP A 166 12.47 11.27 5.56
N ARG A 167 11.87 12.41 5.17
CA ARG A 167 11.82 12.90 3.79
C ARG A 167 12.63 14.17 3.61
N SER A 168 13.12 14.41 2.40
CA SER A 168 13.90 15.60 2.05
C SER A 168 13.03 16.85 1.81
N GLU A 169 11.75 16.67 1.46
CA GLU A 169 10.84 17.76 1.15
C GLU A 169 9.69 17.86 2.16
N PRO A 170 9.19 19.08 2.46
CA PRO A 170 8.03 19.25 3.31
C PRO A 170 6.79 18.63 2.64
N LEU A 171 5.92 18.05 3.47
CA LEU A 171 4.68 17.43 3.02
C LEU A 171 3.52 17.96 3.86
N CYS A 172 2.42 18.33 3.19
CA CYS A 172 1.17 18.61 3.87
C CYS A 172 0.67 17.37 4.62
N PRO A 173 0.05 17.51 5.81
CA PRO A 173 -0.55 16.35 6.47
C PRO A 173 -1.57 15.65 5.57
N PRO A 174 -1.79 14.34 5.74
CA PRO A 174 -2.85 13.62 5.03
C PRO A 174 -4.20 14.36 5.13
N ASN A 175 -4.94 14.40 4.03
CA ASN A 175 -6.19 15.15 3.91
C ASN A 175 -7.44 14.25 3.88
N LEU A 176 -7.24 12.93 3.97
CA LEU A 176 -8.26 11.94 4.27
C LEU A 176 -7.78 11.10 5.46
N ILE A 177 -8.58 11.04 6.53
CA ILE A 177 -8.34 10.11 7.65
C ILE A 177 -9.43 9.06 7.64
N VAL A 178 -9.03 7.79 7.54
CA VAL A 178 -9.93 6.65 7.74
C VAL A 178 -9.90 6.31 9.22
N GLU A 179 -11.00 6.60 9.93
CA GLU A 179 -11.15 6.20 11.33
C GLU A 179 -11.02 4.69 11.46
N LEU A 180 -10.24 4.26 12.45
CA LEU A 180 -10.06 2.86 12.80
C LEU A 180 -10.59 2.59 14.21
N ASP A 181 -11.06 1.37 14.44
CA ASP A 181 -11.23 0.81 15.77
C ASP A 181 -10.02 -0.04 16.18
N GLU A 182 -10.03 -0.52 17.42
CA GLU A 182 -8.94 -1.34 17.96
C GLU A 182 -8.79 -2.67 17.22
N VAL A 183 -9.88 -3.25 16.69
CA VAL A 183 -9.82 -4.51 15.93
C VAL A 183 -9.04 -4.30 14.64
N GLN A 184 -9.31 -3.22 13.90
CA GLN A 184 -8.60 -2.92 12.66
C GLN A 184 -7.12 -2.61 12.88
N VAL A 185 -6.78 -1.95 14.00
CA VAL A 185 -5.37 -1.73 14.36
C VAL A 185 -4.69 -3.03 14.76
N VAL A 186 -5.32 -3.90 15.55
CA VAL A 186 -4.78 -5.21 15.91
C VAL A 186 -4.61 -6.11 14.69
N ASP A 187 -5.57 -6.11 13.76
CA ASP A 187 -5.49 -6.85 12.51
C ASP A 187 -4.30 -6.39 11.66
N LYS A 188 -4.09 -5.08 11.54
CA LYS A 188 -2.91 -4.51 10.88
C LYS A 188 -1.61 -4.98 11.52
N LEU A 189 -1.52 -4.90 12.85
CA LEU A 189 -0.33 -5.31 13.59
C LEU A 189 -0.06 -6.80 13.43
N HIS A 190 -1.10 -7.65 13.43
CA HIS A 190 -0.95 -9.08 13.17
C HIS A 190 -0.48 -9.35 11.74
N GLY A 191 -1.05 -8.65 10.75
CA GLY A 191 -0.58 -8.71 9.36
C GLY A 191 0.92 -8.39 9.25
N MET A 192 1.37 -7.34 9.93
CA MET A 192 2.79 -6.97 9.95
C MET A 192 3.65 -8.05 10.63
N GLN A 193 3.16 -8.69 11.69
CA GLN A 193 3.87 -9.79 12.36
C GLN A 193 4.03 -11.02 11.45
N LEU A 194 3.10 -11.26 10.52
CA LEU A 194 3.18 -12.37 9.56
C LEU A 194 4.26 -12.17 8.50
N TYR A 195 4.65 -10.92 8.20
CA TYR A 195 5.92 -10.61 7.53
C TYR A 195 7.08 -10.78 8.51
N GLY A 196 7.30 -12.01 8.98
CA GLY A 196 8.24 -12.32 10.05
C GLY A 196 9.68 -11.85 9.78
N SER A 197 10.13 -11.88 8.53
CA SER A 197 11.43 -11.37 8.11
C SER A 197 11.56 -9.84 8.20
N GLN A 198 10.43 -9.11 8.18
CA GLN A 198 10.37 -7.65 8.19
C GLN A 198 9.80 -7.08 9.50
N SER A 199 9.48 -7.95 10.47
CA SER A 199 9.03 -7.53 11.79
C SER A 199 10.24 -7.23 12.68
N HIS A 200 10.25 -6.05 13.28
CA HIS A 200 11.37 -5.56 14.08
C HIS A 200 10.91 -5.04 15.44
N GLN A 201 11.80 -5.15 16.43
CA GLN A 201 11.59 -4.50 17.72
C GLN A 201 11.72 -2.98 17.59
N HIS A 202 11.05 -2.25 18.48
CA HIS A 202 11.25 -0.82 18.64
C HIS A 202 12.73 -0.52 18.94
N PRO A 203 13.37 0.51 18.35
CA PRO A 203 12.81 1.71 17.72
C PRO A 203 12.61 1.66 16.19
N HIS A 204 12.47 0.47 15.59
CA HIS A 204 12.27 0.37 14.15
C HIS A 204 10.95 1.01 13.65
N THR A 205 10.95 1.54 12.43
CA THR A 205 9.78 2.19 11.79
C THR A 205 8.60 1.22 11.60
N ARG A 206 8.90 -0.07 11.42
CA ARG A 206 7.92 -1.16 11.28
C ARG A 206 7.51 -1.82 12.61
N SER A 207 8.01 -1.32 13.75
CA SER A 207 7.66 -1.90 15.05
C SER A 207 6.22 -1.57 15.46
N GLU A 208 5.60 -2.47 16.21
CA GLU A 208 4.23 -2.29 16.70
C GLU A 208 4.00 -0.94 17.42
N PRO A 209 4.86 -0.49 18.36
CA PRO A 209 4.70 0.82 19.00
C PRO A 209 4.70 1.97 18.00
N THR A 210 5.52 1.90 16.94
CA THR A 210 5.57 2.93 15.90
C THR A 210 4.29 2.95 15.07
N LEU A 211 3.82 1.78 14.60
CA LEU A 211 2.60 1.69 13.80
C LEU A 211 1.37 2.16 14.58
N ARG A 212 1.25 1.77 15.85
CA ARG A 212 0.17 2.23 16.73
C ARG A 212 0.26 3.73 17.00
N SER A 213 1.47 4.26 17.20
CA SER A 213 1.69 5.69 17.44
C SER A 213 1.31 6.54 16.22
N LEU A 214 1.60 6.06 15.00
CA LEU A 214 1.15 6.73 13.78
C LEU A 214 -0.39 6.72 13.69
N ALA A 215 -1.03 5.60 14.02
CA ALA A 215 -2.49 5.51 14.03
C ALA A 215 -3.14 6.48 15.02
N VAL A 216 -2.57 6.64 16.22
CA VAL A 216 -3.02 7.62 17.22
C VAL A 216 -2.83 9.05 16.71
N LEU A 217 -1.66 9.36 16.13
CA LEU A 217 -1.38 10.69 15.59
C LEU A 217 -2.37 11.08 14.50
N ARG A 218 -2.69 10.16 13.58
CA ARG A 218 -3.66 10.40 12.50
C ARG A 218 -5.09 10.47 12.99
N GLY A 219 -5.48 9.62 13.95
CA GLY A 219 -6.78 9.71 14.60
C GLY A 219 -7.00 11.10 15.21
N MET A 220 -6.01 11.59 15.98
CA MET A 220 -6.07 12.91 16.62
C MET A 220 -6.29 14.05 15.60
N GLN A 221 -5.72 13.95 14.40
CA GLN A 221 -5.87 14.97 13.34
C GLN A 221 -7.32 15.09 12.81
N ALA A 222 -8.14 14.05 12.97
CA ALA A 222 -9.55 14.04 12.57
C ALA A 222 -10.53 14.02 13.76
N GLY A 223 -10.04 14.08 15.00
CA GLY A 223 -10.89 14.04 16.19
C GLY A 223 -11.40 12.65 16.57
N VAL A 224 -10.71 11.58 16.15
CA VAL A 224 -11.00 10.18 16.51
C VAL A 224 -9.80 9.55 17.23
N ALA A 225 -9.97 8.39 17.86
CA ALA A 225 -8.90 7.79 18.68
C ALA A 225 -7.77 7.21 17.82
N LEU A 226 -8.12 6.56 16.72
CA LEU A 226 -7.21 5.84 15.83
C LEU A 226 -7.62 6.12 14.38
N GLY A 227 -6.65 6.25 13.49
CA GLY A 227 -6.92 6.41 12.07
C GLY A 227 -5.72 6.12 11.18
N GLU A 228 -5.97 5.83 9.92
CA GLU A 228 -4.94 5.84 8.87
C GLU A 228 -5.08 7.09 8.02
N GLY A 229 -3.95 7.71 7.68
CA GLY A 229 -3.90 8.93 6.88
C GLY A 229 -3.57 8.64 5.42
N PHE A 230 -4.31 9.27 4.52
CA PHE A 230 -4.10 9.20 3.08
C PHE A 230 -4.10 10.60 2.45
N HIS A 231 -3.35 10.75 1.35
CA HIS A 231 -3.43 11.92 0.48
C HIS A 231 -4.36 11.62 -0.69
N VAL A 232 -5.44 12.38 -0.82
CA VAL A 232 -6.36 12.30 -1.95
C VAL A 232 -5.70 12.92 -3.18
N LEU A 233 -5.43 12.09 -4.19
CA LEU A 233 -4.91 12.52 -5.50
C LEU A 233 -6.06 12.90 -6.45
N ARG A 234 -7.17 12.16 -6.38
CA ARG A 234 -8.42 12.45 -7.10
C ARG A 234 -9.59 11.84 -6.35
N CYS A 235 -10.70 12.57 -6.28
CA CYS A 235 -11.98 12.08 -5.78
C CYS A 235 -13.09 12.55 -6.72
N LEU A 236 -13.95 11.63 -7.15
CA LEU A 236 -15.20 11.90 -7.86
C LEU A 236 -16.35 11.49 -6.92
N ALA A 237 -17.13 12.48 -6.50
CA ALA A 237 -18.26 12.34 -5.59
C ALA A 237 -19.59 12.52 -6.33
#